data_AF-A0A2G1ZXK0-F1
#
_entry.id   AF-A0A2G1ZXK0-F1
#
_cell.length_a   1.000
_cell.length_b   1.000
_cell.length_c   1.000
_cell.angle_alpha   90.00
_cell.angle_beta   90.00
_cell.angle_gamma   90.00
#
_symmetry.space_group_name_H-M   'P 1'
#
loop_
_entity.id
_entity.type
_entity.pdbx_description
1 polymer ?
#
loop_
_entity_poly.entity_id
_entity_poly.type
_entity_poly.pdbx_seq_one_letter_code
_entity_poly.pdbx_strand_id
1 'polypeptide(L)'
;MNENNFLHSDIKEIAQRISHLTACFEGKRILMTGGNGFLGRYFRAVFHYLNNEVFTEKCQLTLLDNFTTSKQETFESTDGNIRCIQHNVIEPFAYEGELDYIIHAAGIASPYYYRAEPLMTLEVASIGSKHMLDLAKKTGARYTFFSSSEIYGDPDPKHVPIPESYRGNVNPIG
;
A
#
# COMPACT_ATOMS: atom_id res chain seq x y z
N MET A 1 7.89 -25.55 10.44
CA MET A 1 7.56 -25.23 9.03
C MET A 1 8.07 -23.82 8.79
N ASN A 2 8.99 -23.61 7.85
CA ASN A 2 9.66 -22.32 7.67
C ASN A 2 8.74 -21.32 6.96
N GLU A 3 8.50 -20.15 7.57
CA GLU A 3 7.73 -19.03 7.02
C GLU A 3 8.19 -18.62 5.61
N ASN A 4 9.48 -18.80 5.29
CA ASN A 4 10.05 -18.48 3.98
C ASN A 4 9.48 -19.30 2.81
N ASN A 5 9.01 -20.53 3.03
CA ASN A 5 8.52 -21.38 1.93
C ASN A 5 7.13 -20.95 1.44
N PHE A 6 6.26 -20.48 2.34
CA PHE A 6 4.90 -20.06 1.99
C PHE A 6 4.91 -18.77 1.17
N LEU A 7 5.78 -17.83 1.53
CA LEU A 7 5.89 -16.58 0.79
C LEU A 7 6.25 -16.84 -0.68
N HIS A 8 7.21 -17.73 -0.98
CA HIS A 8 7.64 -17.97 -2.35
C HIS A 8 6.57 -18.63 -3.23
N SER A 9 5.80 -19.59 -2.68
CA SER A 9 4.67 -20.17 -3.40
C SER A 9 3.57 -19.14 -3.66
N ASP A 10 3.26 -18.31 -2.67
CA ASP A 10 2.26 -17.25 -2.81
C ASP A 10 2.67 -16.24 -3.88
N ILE A 11 3.94 -15.81 -3.90
CA ILE A 11 4.44 -14.84 -4.87
C ILE A 11 4.30 -15.38 -6.30
N LYS A 12 4.68 -16.64 -6.53
CA LYS A 12 4.54 -17.27 -7.85
C LYS A 12 3.08 -17.37 -8.26
N GLU A 13 2.20 -17.79 -7.36
CA GLU A 13 0.79 -17.89 -7.64
C GLU A 13 0.17 -16.53 -7.97
N ILE A 14 0.50 -15.49 -7.19
CA ILE A 14 0.06 -14.12 -7.45
C ILE A 14 0.54 -13.67 -8.84
N ALA A 15 1.83 -13.83 -9.13
CA ALA A 15 2.42 -13.44 -10.42
C ALA A 15 1.74 -14.16 -11.60
N GLN A 16 1.41 -15.43 -11.46
CA GLN A 16 0.67 -16.20 -12.47
C GLN A 16 -0.76 -15.67 -12.65
N ARG A 17 -1.48 -15.42 -11.56
CA ARG A 17 -2.86 -14.91 -11.60
C ARG A 17 -2.95 -13.52 -12.24
N ILE A 18 -1.94 -12.67 -12.01
CA ILE A 18 -1.89 -11.31 -12.58
C ILE A 18 -1.10 -11.23 -13.89
N SER A 19 -0.70 -12.36 -14.48
CA SER A 19 0.13 -12.39 -15.71
C SER A 19 -0.44 -11.58 -16.87
N HIS A 20 -1.76 -11.49 -17.00
CA HIS A 20 -2.44 -10.67 -18.01
C HIS A 20 -2.36 -9.15 -17.75
N LEU A 21 -1.91 -8.73 -16.57
CA LEU A 21 -1.78 -7.33 -16.14
C LEU A 21 -0.32 -6.88 -16.01
N THR A 22 0.65 -7.79 -16.07
CA THR A 22 2.07 -7.48 -15.79
C THR A 22 2.61 -6.37 -16.70
N ALA A 23 2.22 -6.37 -17.97
CA ALA A 23 2.59 -5.32 -18.94
C ALA A 23 2.18 -3.90 -18.51
N CYS A 24 1.18 -3.74 -17.64
CA CYS A 24 0.77 -2.43 -17.12
C CYS A 24 1.77 -1.83 -16.12
N PHE A 25 2.70 -2.63 -15.61
CA PHE A 25 3.67 -2.26 -14.58
C PHE A 25 5.12 -2.30 -15.07
N GLU A 26 5.38 -2.85 -16.25
CA GLU A 26 6.72 -2.95 -16.82
C GLU A 26 7.30 -1.54 -17.11
N GLY A 27 8.55 -1.30 -16.67
CA GLY A 27 9.21 0.01 -16.75
C GLY A 27 8.59 1.12 -15.89
N LYS A 28 7.56 0.83 -15.08
CA LYS A 28 6.83 1.85 -14.32
C LYS A 28 7.50 2.25 -13.02
N ARG A 29 7.16 3.45 -12.54
CA ARG A 29 7.61 4.00 -11.26
C ARG A 29 6.45 4.04 -10.29
N ILE A 30 6.58 3.30 -9.19
CA ILE A 30 5.52 3.07 -8.21
C ILE A 30 6.00 3.54 -6.84
N LEU A 31 5.21 4.37 -6.19
CA LEU A 31 5.39 4.75 -4.79
C LEU A 31 4.33 4.03 -3.95
N MET A 32 4.73 3.37 -2.87
CA MET A 32 3.81 2.74 -1.93
C MET A 32 4.12 3.14 -0.51
N THR A 33 3.10 3.55 0.24
CA THR A 33 3.22 3.81 1.68
C THR A 33 2.77 2.59 2.48
N GLY A 34 3.29 2.39 3.69
CA GLY A 34 3.03 1.19 4.48
C GLY A 34 3.82 -0.02 3.95
N GLY A 35 5.00 0.24 3.39
CA GLY A 35 5.81 -0.76 2.70
C GLY A 35 6.32 -1.89 3.59
N ASN A 36 6.40 -1.68 4.90
CA ASN A 36 6.81 -2.71 5.86
C ASN A 36 5.61 -3.44 6.51
N GLY A 37 4.38 -3.01 6.21
CA GLY A 37 3.14 -3.67 6.59
C GLY A 37 2.96 -5.03 5.90
N PHE A 38 1.91 -5.77 6.30
CA PHE A 38 1.60 -7.08 5.72
C PHE A 38 1.50 -7.04 4.19
N LEU A 39 0.63 -6.17 3.64
CA LEU A 39 0.49 -6.02 2.19
C LEU A 39 1.77 -5.48 1.54
N GLY A 40 2.43 -4.50 2.16
CA GLY A 40 3.67 -3.91 1.66
C GLY A 40 4.76 -4.95 1.39
N ARG A 41 4.96 -5.91 2.31
CA ARG A 41 5.93 -7.00 2.13
C ARG A 41 5.56 -7.92 0.96
N TYR A 42 4.27 -8.19 0.75
CA TYR A 42 3.80 -8.97 -0.41
C TYR A 42 4.02 -8.21 -1.71
N PHE A 43 3.63 -6.93 -1.79
CA PHE A 43 3.87 -6.09 -2.97
C PHE A 43 5.36 -6.04 -3.31
N ARG A 44 6.22 -5.79 -2.32
CA ARG A 44 7.67 -5.82 -2.47
C ARG A 44 8.14 -7.14 -3.08
N ALA A 45 7.73 -8.26 -2.52
CA ALA A 45 8.17 -9.59 -2.96
C ALA A 45 7.65 -9.93 -4.36
N VAL A 46 6.41 -9.56 -4.70
CA VAL A 46 5.85 -9.70 -6.05
C VAL A 46 6.63 -8.87 -7.05
N PHE A 47 6.83 -7.57 -6.81
CA PHE A 47 7.57 -6.72 -7.74
C PHE A 47 9.03 -7.13 -7.89
N HIS A 48 9.66 -7.62 -6.81
CA HIS A 48 11.00 -8.21 -6.89
C HIS A 48 11.02 -9.43 -7.81
N TYR A 49 10.07 -10.35 -7.63
CA TYR A 49 9.93 -11.53 -8.50
C TYR A 49 9.67 -11.15 -9.96
N LEU A 50 8.73 -10.23 -10.20
CA LEU A 50 8.42 -9.77 -11.55
C LEU A 50 9.63 -9.09 -12.19
N ASN A 51 10.35 -8.24 -11.46
CA ASN A 51 11.59 -7.62 -11.94
C ASN A 51 12.64 -8.66 -12.33
N ASN A 52 12.79 -9.76 -11.60
CA ASN A 52 13.82 -10.75 -11.90
C ASN A 52 13.42 -11.73 -13.00
N GLU A 53 12.17 -12.18 -13.02
CA GLU A 53 11.74 -13.34 -13.80
C GLU A 53 10.83 -13.01 -14.98
N VAL A 54 10.20 -11.83 -15.00
CA VAL A 54 9.13 -11.51 -15.97
C VAL A 54 9.43 -10.25 -16.78
N PHE A 55 9.81 -9.16 -16.13
CA PHE A 55 10.00 -7.87 -16.79
C PHE A 55 11.32 -7.79 -17.54
N THR A 56 11.22 -7.37 -18.80
CA THR A 56 12.35 -6.91 -19.62
C THR A 56 12.83 -5.56 -19.11
N GLU A 57 11.92 -4.59 -18.96
CA GLU A 57 12.20 -3.28 -18.36
C GLU A 57 11.79 -3.24 -16.88
N LYS A 58 12.76 -2.99 -16.00
CA LYS A 58 12.53 -3.11 -14.55
C LYS A 58 11.61 -2.00 -14.02
N CYS A 59 10.58 -2.42 -13.30
CA CYS A 59 9.73 -1.53 -12.50
C CYS A 59 10.53 -0.98 -11.32
N GLN A 60 10.44 0.32 -11.09
CA GLN A 60 11.04 1.01 -9.96
C GLN A 60 10.00 1.14 -8.83
N LEU A 61 10.26 0.51 -7.69
CA LEU A 61 9.37 0.55 -6.54
C LEU A 61 10.02 1.35 -5.42
N THR A 62 9.37 2.43 -4.99
CA THR A 62 9.74 3.20 -3.80
C THR A 62 8.75 2.90 -2.68
N LEU A 63 9.24 2.37 -1.58
CA LEU A 63 8.43 2.02 -0.41
C LEU A 63 8.70 3.01 0.72
N LEU A 64 7.64 3.58 1.28
CA LEU A 64 7.66 4.47 2.44
C LEU A 64 7.07 3.77 3.66
N ASP A 65 7.76 3.84 4.79
CA ASP A 65 7.26 3.34 6.07
C ASP A 65 7.92 4.09 7.25
N ASN A 66 7.24 4.23 8.38
CA ASN A 66 7.81 4.87 9.58
C ASN A 66 8.10 3.88 10.71
N PHE A 67 7.86 2.58 10.48
CA PHE A 67 8.07 1.45 11.38
C PHE A 67 7.25 1.44 12.66
N THR A 68 6.27 2.34 12.82
CA THR A 68 5.50 2.47 14.07
C THR A 68 4.76 1.19 14.46
N THR A 69 4.26 0.43 13.48
CA THR A 69 3.52 -0.82 13.74
C THR A 69 4.31 -2.10 13.42
N SER A 70 5.49 -1.99 12.83
CA SER A 70 6.30 -3.15 12.43
C SER A 70 7.37 -3.45 13.48
N LYS A 71 7.48 -4.73 13.88
CA LYS A 71 8.53 -5.17 14.83
C LYS A 71 9.95 -5.14 14.24
N GLN A 72 10.07 -5.07 12.92
CA GLN A 72 11.35 -4.94 12.22
C GLN A 72 11.61 -3.48 11.92
N GLU A 73 12.69 -2.95 12.49
CA GLU A 73 13.17 -1.58 12.29
C GLU A 73 13.99 -1.41 11.00
N THR A 74 14.30 -2.49 10.30
CA THR A 74 15.19 -2.46 9.13
C THR A 74 14.43 -2.71 7.83
N PHE A 75 14.57 -1.75 6.91
CA PHE A 75 13.98 -1.76 5.59
C PHE A 75 15.10 -1.75 4.56
N GLU A 76 15.77 -2.89 4.41
CA GLU A 76 16.92 -2.97 3.51
C GLU A 76 16.46 -2.95 2.06
N SER A 77 17.16 -2.18 1.22
CA SER A 77 17.00 -2.23 -0.24
C SER A 77 17.38 -3.64 -0.71
N THR A 78 16.47 -4.36 -1.36
CA THR A 78 16.77 -5.70 -1.89
C THR A 78 17.55 -5.68 -3.19
N ASP A 79 17.37 -4.63 -4.00
CA ASP A 79 18.03 -4.43 -5.27
C ASP A 79 17.97 -2.94 -5.67
N GLY A 80 18.64 -2.56 -6.77
CA GLY A 80 18.69 -1.19 -7.26
C GLY A 80 17.36 -0.63 -7.79
N ASN A 81 16.32 -1.47 -7.95
CA ASN A 81 14.99 -1.07 -8.42
C ASN A 81 13.96 -0.93 -7.30
N ILE A 82 14.22 -1.53 -6.13
CA ILE A 82 13.36 -1.41 -4.96
C ILE A 82 14.06 -0.58 -3.90
N ARG A 83 13.61 0.67 -3.76
CA ARG A 83 14.10 1.61 -2.75
C ARG A 83 13.18 1.62 -1.53
N CYS A 84 13.80 1.55 -0.37
CA CYS A 84 13.18 1.57 0.93
C CYS A 84 13.52 2.91 1.62
N ILE A 85 12.51 3.70 2.00
CA ILE A 85 12.71 5.02 2.63
C ILE A 85 11.91 5.07 3.93
N GLN A 86 12.60 5.40 5.03
CA GLN A 86 11.93 5.71 6.28
C GLN A 86 11.25 7.08 6.14
N HIS A 87 9.92 7.11 6.17
CA HIS A 87 9.13 8.34 6.04
C HIS A 87 7.78 8.22 6.74
N ASN A 88 7.43 9.24 7.53
CA ASN A 88 6.10 9.38 8.10
C ASN A 88 5.20 10.11 7.09
N VAL A 89 4.12 9.48 6.64
CA VAL A 89 3.20 10.05 5.65
C VAL A 89 2.51 11.34 6.09
N ILE A 90 2.44 11.59 7.41
CA ILE A 90 1.94 12.85 7.96
C ILE A 90 2.86 14.02 7.60
N GLU A 91 4.14 13.77 7.30
CA GLU A 91 5.07 14.78 6.81
C GLU A 91 5.04 14.88 5.28
N PRO A 92 5.22 16.08 4.71
CA PRO A 92 5.33 16.24 3.26
C PRO A 92 6.47 15.38 2.68
N PHE A 93 6.20 14.74 1.54
CA PHE A 93 7.19 13.95 0.82
C PHE A 93 7.43 14.54 -0.57
N ALA A 94 8.70 14.79 -0.90
CA ALA A 94 9.11 15.18 -2.24
C ALA A 94 9.60 13.95 -3.00
N TYR A 95 9.09 13.77 -4.21
CA TYR A 95 9.55 12.73 -5.13
C TYR A 95 10.12 13.39 -6.38
N GLU A 96 11.33 13.02 -6.76
CA GLU A 96 12.01 13.55 -7.93
C GLU A 96 11.79 12.64 -9.15
N GLY A 97 11.35 13.24 -10.25
CA GLY A 97 11.12 12.54 -11.52
C GLY A 97 9.67 12.08 -11.71
N GLU A 98 9.48 11.24 -12.71
CA GLU A 98 8.17 10.72 -13.09
C GLU A 98 7.66 9.68 -12.09
N LEU A 99 6.35 9.67 -11.87
CA LEU A 99 5.69 8.69 -11.02
C LEU A 99 4.39 8.28 -11.68
N ASP A 100 4.24 6.99 -11.97
CA ASP A 100 3.06 6.47 -12.66
C ASP A 100 1.94 6.12 -11.66
N TYR A 101 2.31 5.56 -10.50
CA TYR A 101 1.36 5.07 -9.52
C TYR A 101 1.75 5.42 -8.08
N ILE A 102 0.74 5.76 -7.29
CA ILE A 102 0.82 5.87 -5.83
C ILE A 102 -0.16 4.87 -5.21
N ILE A 103 0.35 3.95 -4.40
CA ILE A 103 -0.42 2.98 -3.63
C ILE A 103 -0.36 3.39 -2.15
N HIS A 104 -1.43 3.98 -1.65
CA HIS A 104 -1.52 4.41 -0.26
C HIS A 104 -2.09 3.28 0.61
N ALA A 105 -1.20 2.54 1.27
CA ALA A 105 -1.52 1.46 2.22
C ALA A 105 -1.10 1.78 3.67
N ALA A 106 -0.60 2.98 3.94
CA ALA A 106 -0.25 3.37 5.30
C ALA A 106 -1.53 3.64 6.09
N GLY A 107 -1.65 2.97 7.23
CA GLY A 107 -2.81 3.10 8.09
C GLY A 107 -2.63 2.28 9.37
N ILE A 108 -3.30 2.71 10.44
CA ILE A 108 -3.33 1.97 11.70
C ILE A 108 -4.63 1.17 11.73
N ALA A 109 -4.58 -0.06 11.23
CA ALA A 109 -5.79 -0.88 11.02
C ALA A 109 -6.17 -1.77 12.21
N SER A 110 -5.29 -1.95 13.20
CA SER A 110 -5.59 -2.81 14.35
C SER A 110 -6.40 -2.08 15.42
N PRO A 111 -7.53 -2.65 15.90
CA PRO A 111 -8.30 -2.10 17.02
C PRO A 111 -7.51 -1.88 18.29
N TYR A 112 -6.44 -2.65 18.47
CA TYR A 112 -5.53 -2.41 19.59
C TYR A 112 -4.78 -1.09 19.43
N TYR A 113 -4.18 -0.85 18.25
CA TYR A 113 -3.33 0.32 18.00
C TYR A 113 -4.13 1.61 17.80
N TYR A 114 -5.24 1.59 17.06
CA TYR A 114 -6.00 2.82 16.85
C TYR A 114 -6.73 3.31 18.12
N ARG A 115 -7.04 2.41 19.07
CA ARG A 115 -7.58 2.81 20.38
C ARG A 115 -6.50 3.37 21.31
N ALA A 116 -5.27 2.91 21.18
CA ALA A 116 -4.13 3.43 21.93
C ALA A 116 -3.71 4.82 21.40
N GLU A 117 -3.70 5.00 20.07
CA GLU A 117 -3.22 6.22 19.40
C GLU A 117 -4.28 6.77 18.41
N PRO A 118 -5.43 7.27 18.90
CA PRO A 118 -6.54 7.69 18.05
C PRO A 118 -6.23 8.94 17.21
N LEU A 119 -5.48 9.90 17.77
CA LEU A 119 -5.07 11.10 17.03
C LEU A 119 -4.14 10.76 15.88
N MET A 120 -3.11 9.95 16.14
CA MET A 120 -2.19 9.49 15.09
C MET A 120 -2.92 8.71 14.00
N THR A 121 -3.90 7.88 14.37
CA THR A 121 -4.72 7.14 13.39
C THR A 121 -5.47 8.10 12.47
N LEU A 122 -6.09 9.13 13.03
CA LEU A 122 -6.79 10.15 12.26
C LEU A 122 -5.83 10.91 11.34
N GLU A 123 -4.67 11.32 11.83
CA GLU A 123 -3.68 12.07 11.07
C GLU A 123 -3.10 11.25 9.91
N VAL A 124 -2.76 9.98 10.13
CA VAL A 124 -2.29 9.09 9.05
C VAL A 124 -3.36 8.96 7.97
N ALA A 125 -4.61 8.72 8.36
CA ALA A 125 -5.72 8.53 7.42
C ALA A 125 -6.08 9.83 6.66
N SER A 126 -5.99 10.99 7.31
CA SER A 126 -6.41 12.27 6.72
C SER A 126 -5.24 13.06 6.11
N ILE A 127 -4.28 13.48 6.94
CA ILE A 127 -3.11 14.27 6.52
C ILE A 127 -2.21 13.44 5.60
N GLY A 128 -1.97 12.16 5.94
CA GLY A 128 -1.20 11.24 5.11
C GLY A 128 -1.81 11.07 3.72
N SER A 129 -3.12 10.80 3.66
CA SER A 129 -3.87 10.73 2.39
C SER A 129 -3.78 12.03 1.60
N LYS A 130 -3.96 13.19 2.26
CA LYS A 130 -3.83 14.51 1.63
C LYS A 130 -2.46 14.69 0.98
N HIS A 131 -1.38 14.38 1.70
CA HIS A 131 -0.02 14.54 1.16
C HIS A 131 0.23 13.64 -0.05
N MET A 132 -0.26 12.40 -0.04
CA MET A 132 -0.13 11.50 -1.18
C MET A 132 -1.00 11.91 -2.37
N LEU A 133 -2.19 12.46 -2.13
CA LEU A 133 -3.04 13.04 -3.16
C LEU A 133 -2.44 14.30 -3.78
N ASP A 134 -1.86 15.19 -2.96
CA ASP A 134 -1.14 16.36 -3.43
C ASP A 134 0.06 15.96 -4.30
N LEU A 135 0.76 14.89 -3.92
CA LEU A 135 1.85 14.32 -4.72
C LEU A 135 1.33 13.74 -6.04
N ALA A 136 0.27 12.93 -6.02
CA ALA A 136 -0.35 12.37 -7.21
C ALA A 136 -0.77 13.47 -8.21
N LYS A 137 -1.36 14.56 -7.70
CA LYS A 137 -1.76 15.70 -8.50
C LYS A 137 -0.56 16.42 -9.14
N LYS A 138 0.55 16.54 -8.41
CA LYS A 138 1.78 17.18 -8.90
C LYS A 138 2.48 16.34 -9.98
N THR A 139 2.50 15.02 -9.83
CA THR A 139 3.21 14.11 -10.76
C THR A 139 2.32 13.59 -11.89
N GLY A 140 0.99 13.72 -11.77
CA GLY A 140 0.04 13.08 -12.69
C GLY A 140 -0.14 11.58 -12.41
N ALA A 141 0.38 11.07 -11.28
CA ALA A 141 0.30 9.66 -10.93
C ALA A 141 -1.15 9.23 -10.66
N ARG A 142 -1.46 7.97 -11.00
CA ARG A 142 -2.70 7.33 -10.58
C ARG A 142 -2.62 6.99 -9.10
N TYR A 143 -3.65 7.35 -8.34
CA TYR A 143 -3.71 7.14 -6.90
C TYR A 143 -4.68 6.00 -6.54
N THR A 144 -4.19 5.04 -5.77
CA THR A 144 -4.99 3.93 -5.21
C THR A 144 -4.89 4.00 -3.70
N PHE A 145 -6.05 3.96 -3.03
CA PHE A 145 -6.14 3.96 -1.57
C PHE A 145 -6.72 2.65 -1.06
N PHE A 146 -6.09 2.05 -0.05
CA PHE A 146 -6.66 0.92 0.66
C PHE A 146 -7.59 1.40 1.78
N SER A 147 -8.88 1.43 1.46
CA SER A 147 -9.94 1.71 2.44
C SER A 147 -10.18 0.51 3.38
N SER A 148 -11.12 0.67 4.33
CA SER A 148 -11.53 -0.35 5.29
C SER A 148 -13.04 -0.54 5.28
N SER A 149 -13.49 -1.77 5.50
CA SER A 149 -14.90 -2.09 5.71
C SER A 149 -15.47 -1.46 6.99
N GLU A 150 -14.62 -1.00 7.91
CA GLU A 150 -15.02 -0.26 9.12
C GLU A 150 -15.82 1.02 8.77
N ILE A 151 -15.70 1.55 7.55
CA ILE A 151 -16.49 2.70 7.09
C ILE A 151 -18.00 2.45 7.12
N TYR A 152 -18.43 1.19 7.06
CA TYR A 152 -19.84 0.81 7.09
C TYR A 152 -20.42 0.75 8.51
N GLY A 153 -19.57 0.76 9.55
CA GLY A 153 -19.97 0.69 10.95
C GLY A 153 -20.76 -0.58 11.27
N ASP A 154 -22.03 -0.41 11.62
CA ASP A 154 -22.97 -1.50 11.96
C ASP A 154 -24.02 -1.67 10.83
N PRO A 155 -23.67 -2.35 9.72
CA PRO A 155 -24.56 -2.50 8.57
C PRO A 155 -25.73 -3.45 8.87
N ASP A 156 -26.89 -3.23 8.24
CA ASP A 156 -28.01 -4.21 8.33
C ASP A 156 -27.53 -5.58 7.80
N PRO A 157 -27.75 -6.69 8.55
CA PRO A 157 -27.35 -8.03 8.14
C PRO A 157 -27.83 -8.46 6.74
N LYS A 158 -28.93 -7.90 6.23
CA LYS A 158 -29.43 -8.16 4.87
C LYS A 158 -28.49 -7.68 3.77
N HIS A 159 -27.61 -6.74 4.08
CA HIS A 159 -26.61 -6.22 3.18
C HIS A 159 -25.27 -6.95 3.31
N VAL A 160 -25.19 -8.10 3.99
CA VAL A 160 -23.96 -8.91 4.03
C VAL A 160 -24.02 -9.98 2.94
N PRO A 161 -23.05 -10.03 2.00
CA PRO A 161 -21.83 -9.21 1.89
C PRO A 161 -22.07 -7.77 1.39
N ILE A 162 -21.34 -6.82 1.98
CA ILE A 162 -21.59 -5.37 1.88
C ILE A 162 -21.15 -4.84 0.51
N PRO A 163 -22.08 -4.40 -0.37
CA PRO A 163 -21.72 -3.81 -1.65
C PRO A 163 -21.23 -2.38 -1.45
N GLU A 164 -20.28 -1.91 -2.27
CA GLU A 164 -19.73 -0.54 -2.17
C GLU A 164 -20.76 0.55 -2.49
N SER A 165 -21.89 0.18 -3.10
CA SER A 165 -23.03 1.07 -3.31
C SER A 165 -23.89 1.26 -2.05
N TYR A 166 -23.71 0.44 -1.01
CA TYR A 166 -24.41 0.57 0.26
C TYR A 166 -23.81 1.71 1.09
N ARG A 167 -24.63 2.71 1.38
CA ARG A 167 -24.20 3.92 2.10
C ARG A 167 -24.11 3.76 3.62
N GLY A 168 -24.51 2.62 4.18
CA GLY A 168 -24.56 2.44 5.63
C GLY A 168 -25.68 3.25 6.31
N ASN A 169 -25.64 3.26 7.64
CA ASN A 169 -26.53 4.08 8.46
C ASN A 169 -26.13 5.57 8.46
N VAL A 170 -24.87 5.87 8.11
CA VAL A 170 -24.30 7.22 8.10
C VAL A 170 -23.51 7.40 6.81
N ASN A 171 -23.80 8.46 6.06
CA ASN A 171 -23.06 8.81 4.85
C ASN A 171 -21.68 9.43 5.22
N PRO A 172 -20.54 8.77 4.94
CA PRO A 172 -19.22 9.25 5.36
C PRO A 172 -18.70 10.44 4.54
N ILE A 173 -19.37 10.83 3.45
CA ILE A 173 -18.92 11.91 2.54
C ILE A 173 -19.77 13.19 2.60
N GLY A 174 -20.78 13.25 3.49
CA GLY A 174 -21.76 14.35 3.55
C GLY A 174 -22.97 14.08 2.65
#